data_AF-A0A926IL86-F1
#
_entry.id   AF-A0A926IL86-F1
#
_cell.length_a   1.000
_cell.length_b   1.000
_cell.length_c   1.000
_cell.angle_alpha   90.00
_cell.angle_beta   90.00
_cell.angle_gamma   90.00
#
_symmetry.space_group_name_H-M   'P 1'
#
loop_
_entity.id
_entity.type
_entity.pdbx_description
1 polymer ?
#
loop_
_entity_poly.entity_id
_entity_poly.type
_entity_poly.pdbx_seq_one_letter_code
_entity_poly.pdbx_strand_id
1 'polypeptide(L)' 'MLKDYITVFDPALARHLLKLRYKIIDIKPNRDKENASIFVFLNEEGLFEKIKNYNADKK' A
#
# COMPACT_ATOMS: atom_id res chain seq x y z
N MET A 1 8.20 -14.91 13.82
CA MET A 1 7.90 -14.75 12.38
C MET A 1 7.98 -13.26 12.07
N LEU A 2 8.87 -12.83 11.17
CA LEU A 2 8.83 -11.44 10.71
C LEU A 2 7.47 -11.22 10.04
N LYS A 3 6.72 -10.22 10.52
CA LYS A 3 5.52 -9.77 9.82
C LYS A 3 6.02 -9.09 8.55
N ASP A 4 5.78 -9.70 7.39
CA ASP A 4 6.12 -9.04 6.13
C ASP A 4 5.25 -7.78 5.97
N TYR A 5 5.82 -6.75 5.37
CA TYR A 5 5.16 -5.47 5.13
C TYR A 5 5.23 -5.11 3.66
N ILE A 6 4.21 -4.42 3.16
CA ILE A 6 4.17 -3.95 1.77
C ILE A 6 4.14 -2.43 1.76
N THR A 7 5.08 -1.83 1.02
CA THR A 7 5.13 -0.39 0.79
C THR A 7 4.33 -0.01 -0.45
N VAL A 8 3.42 0.93 -0.31
CA VAL A 8 2.60 1.49 -1.38
C VAL A 8 2.94 2.97 -1.55
N PHE A 9 3.25 3.39 -2.78
CA PHE A 9 3.66 4.76 -3.12
C PHE A 9 2.57 5.56 -3.84
N ASP A 10 1.53 4.89 -4.35
CA ASP A 10 0.38 5.54 -4.98
C ASP A 10 -0.69 5.84 -3.92
N PRO A 11 -1.01 7.12 -3.63
CA PRO A 11 -2.04 7.48 -2.66
C PRO A 11 -3.44 7.03 -3.06
N ALA A 12 -3.73 6.88 -4.36
CA ALA A 12 -5.02 6.36 -4.82
C ALA A 12 -5.17 4.87 -4.50
N LEU A 13 -4.11 4.08 -4.72
CA LEU A 13 -4.06 2.67 -4.33
C LEU A 13 -4.14 2.53 -2.79
N ALA A 14 -3.36 3.32 -2.04
CA ALA A 14 -3.41 3.29 -0.57
C ALA A 14 -4.83 3.57 -0.04
N ARG A 15 -5.52 4.57 -0.60
CA ARG A 15 -6.92 4.85 -0.26
C ARG A 15 -7.86 3.70 -0.62
N HIS A 16 -7.65 3.05 -1.76
CA HIS A 16 -8.45 1.88 -2.16
C HIS A 16 -8.27 0.73 -1.16
N LEU A 17 -7.03 0.40 -0.79
CA LEU A 17 -6.72 -0.65 0.18
C LEU A 17 -7.30 -0.36 1.57
N LEU A 18 -7.25 0.90 2.02
CA LEU A 18 -7.90 1.32 3.27
C LEU A 18 -9.41 1.08 3.27
N LYS A 19 -10.09 1.32 2.14
CA LYS A 19 -11.53 1.03 2.01
C LYS A 19 -11.83 -0.46 2.11
N LEU A 20 -10.90 -1.31 1.67
CA LEU A 20 -10.96 -2.76 1.79
C LEU A 20 -10.53 -3.28 3.18
N ARG A 21 -10.30 -2.39 4.15
CA ARG A 21 -9.93 -2.70 5.53
C ARG A 21 -8.53 -3.27 5.74
N TYR A 22 -7.64 -3.19 4.74
CA TYR A 22 -6.24 -3.53 4.95
C TYR A 22 -5.56 -2.55 5.91
N LYS A 23 -4.72 -3.09 6.81
CA LYS A 23 -4.14 -2.30 7.89
C LYS A 23 -2.87 -1.57 7.46
N ILE A 24 -2.88 -0.24 7.55
CA ILE A 24 -1.66 0.57 7.58
C ILE A 24 -1.02 0.43 8.96
N ILE A 25 0.27 0.12 8.98
CA ILE A 25 1.07 0.06 10.20
C ILE A 25 1.97 1.29 10.38
N ASP A 26 2.27 2.00 9.29
CA ASP A 26 3.14 3.19 9.32
C ASP A 26 2.92 4.06 8.07
N ILE A 27 3.20 5.37 8.18
CA ILE A 27 3.18 6.34 7.09
C ILE A 27 4.44 7.20 7.21
N LYS A 28 5.24 7.24 6.15
CA LYS A 28 6.52 7.95 6.13
C LYS A 28 6.57 8.99 5.02
N PRO A 29 7.33 10.09 5.17
CA PRO A 29 7.65 10.95 4.04
C PRO A 29 8.51 10.16 3.04
N ASN A 30 8.26 10.36 1.74
CA ASN A 30 9.12 9.87 0.69
C ASN A 30 10.33 10.81 0.57
N ARG A 31 11.54 10.30 0.83
CA ARG A 31 12.78 11.09 0.78
C ARG A 31 13.20 11.44 -0.64
N ASP A 32 12.78 10.67 -1.62
CA ASP A 32 13.17 10.83 -3.02
C ASP A 32 12.20 11.74 -3.80
N LYS A 33 11.02 12.03 -3.22
CA LYS A 33 9.99 12.85 -3.84
C LYS A 33 9.34 13.77 -2.81
N GLU A 34 9.59 15.07 -2.97
CA GLU A 34 8.98 16.11 -2.14
C GLU A 34 7.44 16.02 -2.19
N ASN A 35 6.80 16.30 -1.06
CA ASN A 35 5.33 16.24 -0.90
C ASN A 35 4.70 14.87 -1.22
N ALA A 36 5.46 13.78 -1.17
CA ALA A 36 4.94 12.41 -1.31
C ALA A 36 5.09 11.60 -0.01
N SER A 37 4.18 10.64 0.17
CA SER A 37 4.15 9.74 1.32
C SER A 37 4.30 8.29 0.89
N ILE A 38 4.94 7.48 1.73
CA ILE A 38 5.04 6.02 1.62
C ILE A 38 4.08 5.44 2.65
N PHE A 39 3.14 4.61 2.19
CA PHE A 39 2.18 3.92 3.03
C PHE A 39 2.65 2.49 3.27
N VAL A 40 2.84 2.10 4.54
CA VAL A 40 3.31 0.75 4.90
C VAL A 40 2.11 -0.06 5.39
N PHE A 41 1.78 -1.11 4.67
CA PHE A 41 0.70 -2.03 5.02
C PHE A 41 1.24 -3.31 5.67
N LEU A 42 0.48 -3.88 6.60
CA LEU A 42 0.70 -5.24 7.06
C LEU A 42 0.44 -6.20 5.90
N ASN A 43 1.36 -7.14 5.64
CA ASN A 43 1.15 -8.18 4.61
C ASN A 43 0.13 -9.21 5.12
N GLU A 44 -1.14 -8.87 4.99
CA GLU A 44 -2.28 -9.73 5.30
C GLU A 44 -2.69 -10.53 4.06
N GLU A 45 -3.40 -11.64 4.29
CA GLU A 45 -3.85 -12.52 3.22
C GLU A 45 -4.62 -11.75 2.13
N GLY A 46 -4.27 -12.04 0.87
CA GLY A 46 -4.91 -11.44 -0.29
C GLY A 46 -4.48 -10.00 -0.63
N LEU A 47 -3.69 -9.32 0.22
CA LEU A 47 -3.26 -7.93 -0.05
C LEU A 47 -2.49 -7.84 -1.38
N PHE A 48 -1.54 -8.74 -1.60
CA PHE A 48 -0.71 -8.75 -2.80
C PHE A 48 -1.56 -8.92 -4.08
N GLU A 49 -2.51 -9.85 -4.09
CA GLU A 49 -3.40 -10.06 -5.23
C GLU A 49 -4.32 -8.85 -5.49
N LYS A 50 -4.81 -8.18 -4.43
CA LYS A 50 -5.57 -6.93 -4.60
C LYS A 50 -4.75 -5.83 -5.25
N ILE A 51 -3.49 -5.67 -4.85
CA ILE A 51 -2.57 -4.71 -5.46
C ILE A 51 -2.33 -5.05 -6.94
N LYS A 52 -2.08 -6.32 -7.25
CA LYS A 52 -1.84 -6.79 -8.62
C LYS A 52 -3.04 -6.53 -9.53
N ASN A 53 -4.25 -6.85 -9.07
CA ASN A 53 -5.48 -6.64 -9.85
C ASN A 53 -5.78 -5.15 -10.07
N TYR A 54 -5.58 -4.30 -9.04
CA TYR A 54 -5.77 -2.86 -9.17
C TYR A 54 -4.89 -2.23 -10.27
N ASN A 55 -3.66 -2.72 -10.43
CA ASN A 55 -2.75 -2.24 -11.47
C ASN A 55 -3.09 -2.80 -12.87
N ALA A 56 -3.72 -3.97 -12.95
CA ALA A 56 -4.21 -4.52 -14.22
C ALA A 56 -5.41 -3.73 -14.74
N ASP A 57 -6.33 -3.31 -13.86
CA ASP A 57 -7.52 -2.53 -14.23
C ASP A 57 -7.22 -1.08 -14.65
N LYS A 58 -6.03 -0.56 -14.34
CA LYS A 58 -5.55 0.77 -14.74
C LYS A 58 -4.86 0.79 -16.12
N LYS A 59 -4.56 -0.37 -16.70
CA LYS A 59 -3.92 -0.50 -18.02
C LYS A 59 -4.96 -0.54 -19.13
#